data_AF-A0A645CSE0-F1
#
_entry.id   AF-A0A645CSE0-F1
#
_cell.length_a   1.000
_cell.length_b   1.000
_cell.length_c   1.000
_cell.angle_alpha   90.00
_cell.angle_beta   90.00
_cell.angle_gamma   90.00
#
_symmetry.space_group_name_H-M   'P 1'
#
loop_
_entity.id
_entity.type
_entity.pdbx_description
1 polymer ?
#
loop_
_entity_poly.entity_id
_entity_poly.type
_entity_poly.pdbx_seq_one_letter_code
_entity_poly.pdbx_strand_id
1 'polypeptide(L)'
;MDGELQFDAAVSPRVAHTKCPDSEVAGHANTFIFPDINAGNIGYKICQRMGSFDAYGPILQGLNAPINDLSRGCNAQEVYSMAIITAGLVED
;
A
#
# COMPACT_ATOMS: atom_id res chain seq x y z
N MET A 1 13.19 5.21 6.89
CA MET A 1 11.78 5.30 7.34
C MET A 1 11.63 6.62 8.08
N ASP A 2 10.49 7.28 7.96
CA ASP A 2 10.24 8.56 8.63
C ASP A 2 8.75 8.71 8.99
N GLY A 3 8.44 9.59 9.95
CA GLY A 3 7.09 9.84 10.46
C GLY A 3 7.10 10.65 11.76
N GLU A 4 6.00 11.29 12.15
CA GLU A 4 4.67 11.32 11.49
C GLU A 4 4.61 12.22 10.25
N LEU A 5 3.84 11.79 9.23
CA LEU A 5 3.65 12.56 7.99
C LEU A 5 2.18 12.59 7.58
N GLN A 6 1.71 13.78 7.20
CA GLN A 6 0.46 13.91 6.45
C GLN A 6 0.66 13.40 5.01
N PHE A 7 -0.38 12.90 4.37
CA PHE A 7 -0.28 12.33 3.02
C PHE A 7 0.27 13.32 1.98
N ASP A 8 -0.11 14.60 2.06
CA ASP A 8 0.40 15.65 1.17
C ASP A 8 1.91 15.89 1.35
N ALA A 9 2.41 15.89 2.58
CA ALA A 9 3.83 15.94 2.88
C ALA A 9 4.56 14.68 2.40
N ALA A 10 3.92 13.50 2.49
CA ALA A 10 4.52 12.25 2.06
C ALA A 10 4.76 12.19 0.54
N VAL A 11 3.86 12.75 -0.29
CA VAL A 11 3.91 12.58 -1.76
C VAL A 11 4.27 13.82 -2.57
N SER A 12 4.19 15.02 -1.99
CA SER A 12 4.47 16.27 -2.71
C SER A 12 5.80 16.87 -2.29
N PRO A 13 6.83 16.90 -3.17
CA PRO A 13 8.12 17.52 -2.85
C PRO A 13 7.98 18.99 -2.42
N ARG A 14 7.02 19.70 -3.01
CA ARG A 14 6.72 21.10 -2.66
C ARG A 14 6.23 21.23 -1.22
N VAL A 15 5.31 20.37 -0.78
CA VAL A 15 4.77 20.40 0.58
C VAL A 15 5.82 19.90 1.58
N ALA A 16 6.55 18.85 1.21
CA ALA A 16 7.65 18.29 2.00
C ALA A 16 8.72 19.34 2.31
N HIS A 17 9.14 20.12 1.31
CA HIS A 17 10.13 21.19 1.52
C HIS A 17 9.67 22.23 2.55
N THR A 18 8.37 22.48 2.67
CA THR A 18 7.83 23.42 3.68
C THR A 18 7.62 22.76 5.04
N LYS A 19 7.04 21.56 5.09
CA LYS A 19 6.60 20.92 6.35
C LYS A 19 7.66 20.02 6.99
N CYS A 20 8.50 19.39 6.17
CA CYS A 20 9.45 18.33 6.55
C CYS A 20 10.77 18.49 5.76
N PRO A 21 11.48 19.63 5.86
CA PRO A 21 12.61 19.97 4.98
C PRO A 21 13.81 19.01 5.09
N ASP A 22 14.02 18.42 6.27
CA ASP A 22 15.16 17.54 6.55
C ASP A 22 14.83 16.05 6.38
N SER A 23 13.60 15.73 5.98
CA SER A 23 13.14 14.35 5.83
C SER A 23 13.66 13.75 4.53
N GLU A 24 14.30 12.57 4.62
CA GLU A 24 14.71 11.79 3.46
C GLU A 24 13.56 11.04 2.76
N VAL A 25 12.35 11.00 3.34
CA VAL A 25 11.19 10.23 2.82
C VAL A 25 10.08 11.13 2.27
N ALA A 26 9.71 12.20 2.98
CA ALA A 26 8.70 13.16 2.58
C ALA A 26 8.93 13.70 1.16
N GLY A 27 7.84 13.84 0.41
CA GLY A 27 7.83 14.22 -1.00
C GLY A 27 8.07 13.07 -1.97
N HIS A 28 8.55 11.92 -1.48
CA HIS A 28 8.98 10.79 -2.30
C HIS A 28 8.50 9.44 -1.73
N ALA A 29 7.59 9.44 -0.76
CA ALA A 29 7.11 8.21 -0.14
C ALA A 29 6.43 7.29 -1.16
N ASN A 30 6.84 6.02 -1.16
CA ASN A 30 6.27 4.96 -2.00
C ASN A 30 5.58 3.85 -1.18
N THR A 31 5.73 3.88 0.15
CA THR A 31 5.16 2.93 1.09
C THR A 31 4.45 3.70 2.20
N PHE A 32 3.18 3.37 2.44
CA PHE A 32 2.32 4.07 3.40
C PHE A 32 1.90 3.12 4.52
N ILE A 33 2.33 3.42 5.74
CA ILE A 33 1.90 2.70 6.93
C ILE A 33 0.78 3.50 7.59
N PHE A 34 -0.42 2.92 7.61
CA PHE A 34 -1.61 3.58 8.17
C PHE A 34 -1.70 3.35 9.69
N PRO A 35 -2.26 4.31 10.45
CA PRO A 35 -2.36 4.21 11.90
C PRO A 35 -3.33 3.10 12.36
N ASP A 36 -4.32 2.76 11.53
CA ASP A 36 -5.28 1.69 11.79
C ASP A 36 -5.88 1.13 10.49
N ILE A 37 -6.67 0.07 10.65
CA ILE A 37 -7.34 -0.65 9.55
C ILE A 37 -8.42 0.19 8.86
N ASN A 38 -9.04 1.15 9.54
CA ASN A 38 -10.05 2.01 8.94
C ASN A 38 -9.38 2.99 7.97
N ALA A 39 -8.30 3.64 8.41
CA ALA A 39 -7.50 4.54 7.59
C ALA A 39 -6.92 3.81 6.37
N GLY A 40 -6.38 2.60 6.57
CA GLY A 40 -5.89 1.76 5.47
C GLY A 40 -6.98 1.39 4.46
N ASN A 41 -8.09 0.81 4.94
CA ASN A 41 -9.19 0.38 4.07
C ASN A 41 -9.83 1.53 3.29
N ILE A 42 -10.06 2.67 3.96
CA ILE A 42 -10.60 3.87 3.31
C ILE A 42 -9.58 4.40 2.29
N GLY A 43 -8.33 4.56 2.69
CA GLY A 43 -7.26 5.13 1.85
C GLY A 43 -7.07 4.35 0.54
N TYR A 44 -6.85 3.04 0.61
CA TYR A 44 -6.61 2.26 -0.61
C TYR A 44 -7.85 2.20 -1.51
N LYS A 45 -9.07 2.20 -0.96
CA LYS A 45 -10.30 2.26 -1.76
C LYS A 45 -10.49 3.62 -2.44
N ILE A 46 -10.10 4.72 -1.80
CA ILE A 46 -10.07 6.04 -2.46
C ILE A 46 -9.09 6.01 -3.64
N CYS A 47 -7.87 5.51 -3.45
CA CYS A 47 -6.89 5.36 -4.53
C CYS A 47 -7.40 4.47 -5.68
N GLN A 48 -8.02 3.33 -5.35
CA GLN A 48 -8.59 2.40 -6.35
C GLN A 48 -9.74 3.03 -7.13
N ARG A 49 -10.70 3.67 -6.44
CA ARG A 49 -11.96 4.13 -7.05
C ARG A 49 -11.89 5.51 -7.68
N MET A 50 -11.13 6.43 -7.08
CA MET A 50 -11.01 7.80 -7.56
C MET A 50 -9.73 8.04 -8.34
N GLY A 51 -8.65 7.33 -7.98
CA GLY A 51 -7.36 7.43 -8.66
C GLY A 51 -7.18 6.49 -9.84
N SER A 52 -8.14 5.58 -10.07
CA SER A 52 -8.07 4.53 -11.11
C SER A 52 -6.81 3.66 -11.01
N PHE A 53 -6.31 3.43 -9.80
CA PHE A 53 -5.22 2.50 -9.54
C PHE A 53 -5.73 1.07 -9.41
N ASP A 54 -4.94 0.12 -9.89
CA ASP A 54 -5.15 -1.30 -9.58
C ASP A 54 -4.81 -1.57 -8.11
N ALA A 55 -5.60 -2.45 -7.47
CA ALA A 55 -5.40 -2.84 -6.08
C ALA A 55 -5.23 -4.35 -5.99
N TYR A 56 -4.00 -4.80 -5.71
CA TYR A 56 -3.67 -6.21 -5.54
C TYR A 56 -3.60 -6.55 -4.05
N GLY A 57 -4.48 -7.44 -3.58
CA GLY A 57 -4.48 -7.90 -2.20
C GLY A 57 -5.85 -8.30 -1.66
N PRO A 58 -5.95 -8.53 -0.34
CA PRO A 58 -4.88 -8.35 0.65
C PRO A 58 -3.71 -9.35 0.47
N ILE A 59 -2.48 -8.86 0.61
CA ILE A 59 -1.28 -9.69 0.66
C ILE A 59 -0.88 -9.83 2.14
N LEU A 60 -0.91 -11.05 2.67
CA LEU A 60 -0.53 -11.34 4.05
C LEU A 60 1.00 -11.49 4.13
N GLN A 61 1.58 -10.90 5.17
CA GLN A 61 3.01 -10.94 5.45
C GLN A 61 3.25 -11.45 6.88
N GLY A 62 4.41 -12.07 7.12
CA GLY A 62 4.80 -12.58 8.44
C GLY A 62 4.31 -13.98 8.81
N LEU A 63 3.80 -14.76 7.84
CA LEU A 63 3.41 -16.16 8.02
C LEU A 63 4.58 -17.10 7.70
N ASN A 64 4.61 -18.30 8.30
CA ASN A 64 5.63 -19.33 8.02
C ASN A 64 5.51 -19.93 6.61
N ALA A 65 4.40 -19.70 5.93
CA ALA A 65 4.18 -20.07 4.54
C ALA A 65 3.24 -19.03 3.90
N PRO A 66 3.37 -18.75 2.59
CA PRO A 66 2.56 -17.74 1.95
C PRO A 66 1.13 -18.25 1.76
N ILE A 67 0.21 -17.60 2.46
CA ILE A 67 -1.23 -17.83 2.39
C ILE A 67 -1.85 -16.46 2.19
N ASN A 68 -2.72 -16.31 1.21
CA ASN A 68 -3.41 -15.05 0.93
C ASN A 68 -4.92 -15.26 0.89
N ASP A 69 -5.65 -14.28 1.42
CA ASP A 69 -7.10 -14.22 1.33
C ASP A 69 -7.52 -13.39 0.11
N LEU A 70 -8.65 -13.73 -0.48
CA LEU A 70 -9.19 -13.04 -1.65
C LEU A 70 -10.45 -12.28 -1.25
N SER A 71 -10.58 -11.05 -1.75
CA SER A 71 -11.82 -10.29 -1.60
C SER A 71 -13.00 -11.04 -2.22
N ARG A 72 -14.16 -11.05 -1.54
CA ARG A 72 -15.42 -11.59 -2.07
C ARG A 72 -15.84 -10.98 -3.42
N GLY A 73 -15.34 -9.79 -3.72
CA GLY A 73 -15.61 -9.08 -4.98
C GLY A 73 -14.53 -9.25 -6.05
N CYS A 74 -13.60 -10.20 -5.91
CA CYS A 74 -12.52 -10.35 -6.87
C CYS A 74 -12.97 -10.96 -8.20
N ASN A 75 -12.30 -10.57 -9.28
CA ASN A 75 -12.46 -11.13 -10.62
C ASN A 75 -11.34 -12.14 -10.94
N ALA A 76 -11.50 -12.89 -12.04
CA ALA A 76 -10.55 -13.93 -12.42
C ALA A 76 -9.10 -13.43 -12.60
N GLN A 77 -8.91 -12.19 -13.08
CA GLN A 77 -7.58 -11.61 -13.26
C GLN A 77 -6.92 -11.28 -11.91
N GLU A 78 -7.70 -10.81 -10.93
CA GLU A 78 -7.21 -10.56 -9.57
C GLU A 78 -6.80 -11.88 -8.89
N VAL A 79 -7.60 -12.95 -9.07
CA VAL A 79 -7.26 -14.30 -8.55
C VAL A 79 -5.96 -14.81 -9.17
N TYR A 80 -5.83 -14.74 -10.50
CA TYR A 80 -4.63 -15.16 -11.22
C TYR A 80 -3.38 -14.40 -10.75
N SER A 81 -3.50 -13.08 -10.64
CA SER A 81 -2.40 -12.20 -10.21
C SER A 81 -1.99 -12.51 -8.77
N MET A 82 -2.95 -12.70 -7.86
CA MET A 82 -2.69 -13.06 -6.47
C MET A 82 -2.07 -14.44 -6.30
N ALA A 83 -2.41 -15.41 -7.16
CA ALA A 83 -1.75 -16.71 -7.16
C ALA A 83 -0.26 -16.60 -7.51
N ILE A 84 0.08 -15.79 -8.52
CA ILE A 84 1.47 -15.50 -8.89
C ILE A 84 2.20 -14.80 -7.75
N ILE A 85 1.59 -13.78 -7.14
CA ILE A 85 2.17 -13.06 -6.00
C ILE A 85 2.43 -14.04 -4.84
N THR A 86 1.46 -14.89 -4.51
CA THR A 86 1.60 -15.89 -3.43
C THR A 86 2.76 -16.84 -3.69
N ALA A 87 2.93 -17.31 -4.93
CA ALA A 87 4.07 -18.14 -5.30
C ALA A 87 5.41 -17.38 -5.19
N GLY A 88 5.43 -16.10 -5.58
CA GLY A 88 6.62 -15.25 -5.49
C GLY A 88 7.02 -14.85 -4.06
N LEU A 89 6.18 -15.08 -3.06
CA LEU A 89 6.50 -14.87 -1.64
C LEU A 89 7.22 -16.07 -1.01
N VAL A 90 7.33 -17.20 -1.71
CA VAL A 90 8.15 -18.33 -1.26
C VAL A 90 9.62 -17.93 -1.42
N GLU A 91 10.35 -17.81 -0.32
CA GLU A 91 11.81 -17.75 -0.33
C GLU A 91 12.37 -19.16 -0.62
N ASP A 92 13.51 -19.25 -1.33
CA ASP A 92 14.27 -20.51 -1.49
C ASP A 92 14.88 -21.00 -0.17
#